data_AF-A0A4Y2MCY1-F1
#
_entry.id   AF-A0A4Y2MCY1-F1
#
_cell.length_a   1.000
_cell.length_b   1.000
_cell.length_c   1.000
_cell.angle_alpha   90.00
_cell.angle_beta   90.00
_cell.angle_gamma   90.00
#
_symmetry.space_group_name_H-M   'P 1'
#
loop_
_entity.id
_entity.type
_entity.pdbx_description
1 polymer ?
#
loop_
_entity_poly.entity_id
_entity_poly.type
_entity_poly.pdbx_seq_one_letter_code
_entity_poly.pdbx_strand_id
1 'polypeptide(L)'
;MAYLGTGRKHDLINLATELGLQVTEGLKVVELKQLITSAESYDEEFTKNLFKSIIDERLAVAAEKEAERLAVAAEKEAERQFELEKSRIEAGVSRNMTHANSSQEVTDQAKFDLSRILPKFNPKEDEIGLYLTMFERQLKFVNIPETNWIPYLIGSLPSEINQMIVKENEEDSKDY
;
A
#
# COMPACT_ATOMS: atom_id res chain seq x y z
N MET A 1 -22.93 42.11 -31.47
CA MET A 1 -21.60 41.80 -32.10
C MET A 1 -20.46 41.32 -31.18
N ALA A 2 -20.38 41.70 -29.89
CA ALA A 2 -19.24 41.33 -29.03
C ALA A 2 -19.07 39.81 -28.78
N TYR A 3 -20.17 39.04 -28.89
CA TYR A 3 -20.16 37.60 -28.57
C TYR A 3 -19.30 36.78 -29.54
N LEU A 4 -19.18 37.17 -30.82
CA LEU A 4 -18.28 36.49 -31.77
C LEU A 4 -16.79 36.62 -31.40
N GLY A 5 -16.46 37.43 -30.38
CA GLY A 5 -15.12 37.53 -29.81
C GLY A 5 -14.78 36.46 -28.77
N THR A 6 -15.74 35.69 -28.27
CA THR A 6 -15.51 34.71 -27.19
C THR A 6 -14.95 33.38 -27.71
N GLY A 7 -15.15 33.08 -28.99
CA GLY A 7 -14.67 31.86 -29.64
C GLY A 7 -13.37 32.03 -30.42
N ARG A 8 -12.80 30.90 -30.83
CA ARG A 8 -11.62 30.81 -31.70
C ARG A 8 -12.04 30.90 -33.17
N LYS A 9 -11.07 31.10 -34.07
CA LYS A 9 -11.29 31.10 -35.52
C LYS A 9 -12.06 29.86 -36.00
N HIS A 10 -11.74 28.68 -35.48
CA HIS A 10 -12.42 27.43 -35.83
C HIS A 10 -13.91 27.45 -35.45
N ASP A 11 -14.28 28.01 -34.30
CA ASP A 11 -15.69 28.11 -33.89
C ASP A 11 -16.48 29.01 -34.83
N LEU A 12 -15.86 30.09 -35.31
CA LEU A 12 -16.48 31.00 -36.28
C LEU A 12 -16.66 30.35 -37.66
N ILE A 13 -15.71 29.50 -38.05
CA ILE A 13 -15.82 28.70 -39.27
C ILE A 13 -16.99 27.72 -39.13
N ASN A 14 -17.06 26.99 -38.01
CA ASN A 14 -18.16 26.05 -37.75
C ASN A 14 -19.52 26.76 -37.72
N LEU A 15 -19.59 27.92 -37.06
CA LEU A 15 -20.80 28.74 -37.04
C LEU A 15 -21.24 29.15 -38.45
N ALA A 16 -20.31 29.62 -39.28
CA ALA A 16 -20.63 30.00 -40.66
C ALA A 16 -21.10 28.79 -41.49
N THR A 17 -20.48 27.62 -41.31
CA THR A 17 -20.90 26.37 -41.95
C THR A 17 -22.30 25.92 -41.51
N GLU A 18 -22.61 25.99 -40.21
CA GLU A 18 -23.93 25.67 -39.63
C GLU A 18 -25.03 26.63 -40.14
N LEU A 19 -24.67 27.89 -40.37
CA LEU A 19 -25.55 28.89 -41.00
C LEU A 19 -25.67 28.73 -42.52
N GLY A 20 -25.01 27.73 -43.12
CA GLY A 20 -25.02 27.48 -44.56
C GLY A 20 -24.22 28.49 -45.39
N LEU A 21 -23.33 29.26 -44.76
CA LEU A 21 -22.49 30.24 -45.42
C LEU A 21 -21.25 29.56 -46.02
N GLN A 22 -20.87 29.95 -47.24
CA GLN A 22 -19.66 29.44 -47.86
C GLN A 22 -18.43 30.07 -47.22
N VAL A 23 -17.68 29.26 -46.47
CA VAL A 23 -16.41 29.67 -45.87
C VAL A 23 -15.27 29.32 -46.83
N THR A 24 -14.63 30.34 -47.41
CA THR A 24 -13.42 30.16 -48.20
C THR A 24 -12.21 29.94 -47.28
N GLU A 25 -11.30 29.04 -47.67
CA GLU A 25 -10.04 28.86 -46.96
C GLU A 25 -9.23 30.16 -46.98
N GLY A 26 -8.66 30.54 -45.83
CA GLY A 26 -7.83 31.75 -45.69
C GLY A 26 -8.53 32.97 -45.11
N LEU A 27 -9.86 32.97 -44.94
CA LEU A 27 -10.58 34.09 -44.33
C LEU A 27 -10.04 34.44 -42.94
N LYS A 28 -9.86 35.73 -42.66
CA LYS A 28 -9.47 36.26 -41.35
C LYS A 28 -10.67 36.25 -40.40
N VAL A 29 -10.40 36.29 -39.09
CA VAL A 29 -11.45 36.36 -38.06
C VAL A 29 -12.40 37.53 -38.28
N VAL A 30 -11.89 38.67 -38.74
CA VAL A 30 -12.70 39.86 -39.04
C VAL A 30 -13.63 39.61 -40.22
N GLU A 31 -13.13 38.98 -41.28
CA GLU A 31 -13.90 38.64 -42.49
C GLU A 31 -14.98 37.60 -42.19
N LEU A 32 -14.68 36.60 -41.35
CA LEU A 32 -15.67 35.62 -40.87
C LEU A 32 -16.79 36.27 -40.08
N LYS A 33 -16.44 37.15 -39.13
CA LYS A 33 -17.44 37.90 -38.35
C LYS A 33 -18.34 38.71 -39.27
N GLN A 34 -17.74 39.41 -40.23
CA GLN A 34 -18.48 40.21 -41.18
C GLN A 34 -19.41 39.34 -42.04
N LEU A 35 -18.92 38.23 -42.59
CA LEU A 35 -19.69 37.27 -43.37
C LEU A 35 -20.93 36.77 -42.62
N ILE A 36 -20.78 36.39 -41.35
CA ILE A 36 -21.89 35.95 -40.49
C ILE A 36 -22.91 37.07 -40.28
N THR A 37 -22.45 38.28 -39.97
CA THR A 37 -23.32 39.41 -39.63
C THR A 37 -23.96 40.10 -40.84
N SER A 38 -23.39 39.89 -42.04
CA SER A 38 -23.90 40.41 -43.30
C SER A 38 -24.82 39.42 -44.03
N ALA A 39 -25.07 38.24 -43.44
CA ALA A 39 -26.03 37.29 -43.98
C ALA A 39 -27.45 37.86 -43.92
N GLU A 40 -28.22 37.67 -44.99
CA GLU A 40 -29.62 38.12 -45.07
C GLU A 40 -30.50 37.41 -44.01
N SER A 41 -30.14 36.18 -43.67
CA SER A 41 -30.78 35.35 -42.64
C SER A 41 -30.23 35.56 -41.23
N TYR A 42 -29.44 36.61 -40.98
CA TYR A 42 -28.82 36.83 -39.67
C TYR A 42 -29.86 37.18 -38.59
N ASP A 43 -29.98 36.30 -37.60
CA ASP A 43 -30.69 36.53 -36.35
C ASP A 43 -29.67 36.54 -35.20
N GLU A 44 -29.56 37.65 -34.47
CA GLU A 44 -28.53 37.81 -33.43
C GLU A 44 -28.70 36.83 -32.27
N GLU A 45 -29.94 36.52 -31.87
CA GLU A 45 -30.21 35.68 -30.71
C GLU A 45 -30.00 34.20 -31.05
N PHE A 46 -30.51 33.77 -32.20
CA PHE A 46 -30.26 32.44 -32.75
C PHE A 46 -28.77 32.20 -32.98
N THR A 47 -28.09 33.13 -33.67
CA THR A 47 -26.66 33.01 -33.99
C THR A 47 -25.81 32.97 -32.72
N LYS A 48 -26.16 33.78 -31.71
CA LYS A 48 -25.47 33.77 -30.42
C LYS A 48 -25.66 32.45 -29.67
N ASN A 49 -26.88 31.90 -29.65
CA ASN A 49 -27.17 30.63 -28.99
C ASN A 49 -26.47 29.47 -29.69
N LEU A 50 -26.49 29.44 -31.04
CA LEU A 50 -25.77 28.46 -31.84
C LEU A 50 -24.27 28.54 -31.59
N PHE A 51 -23.69 29.74 -31.61
CA PHE A 51 -22.26 29.93 -31.33
C PHE A 51 -21.87 29.50 -29.93
N LYS A 52 -22.73 29.77 -28.94
CA LYS A 52 -22.52 29.31 -27.57
C LYS A 52 -22.51 27.78 -27.51
N SER A 53 -23.46 27.12 -28.16
CA SER A 53 -23.51 25.65 -28.22
C SER A 53 -22.24 25.05 -28.82
N ILE A 54 -21.72 25.63 -29.92
CA ILE A 54 -20.47 25.19 -30.56
C ILE A 54 -19.27 25.32 -29.59
N ILE A 55 -19.20 26.43 -28.84
CA ILE A 55 -18.12 26.64 -27.86
C ILE A 55 -18.25 25.65 -26.70
N ASP A 56 -19.45 25.47 -26.17
CA ASP A 56 -19.73 24.58 -25.04
C ASP A 56 -19.43 23.12 -25.41
N GLU A 57 -19.81 22.67 -26.60
CA GLU A 57 -19.50 21.32 -27.11
C GLU A 57 -17.98 21.09 -27.21
N ARG A 58 -17.24 22.06 -27.77
CA ARG A 58 -15.78 21.96 -27.84
C ARG A 58 -15.14 21.90 -26.45
N LEU A 59 -15.64 22.67 -25.49
CA LEU A 59 -15.15 22.63 -24.11
C LEU A 59 -15.47 21.29 -23.44
N ALA A 60 -16.66 20.74 -23.67
CA ALA A 60 -17.05 19.43 -23.15
C ALA A 60 -16.14 18.32 -23.69
N VAL A 61 -15.88 18.29 -25.00
CA VAL A 61 -14.96 17.31 -25.62
C VAL A 61 -13.54 17.44 -25.08
N ALA A 62 -13.06 18.67 -24.86
CA ALA A 62 -11.75 18.89 -24.27
C ALA A 62 -11.66 18.38 -22.82
N ALA A 63 -12.70 18.65 -22.01
CA ALA A 63 -12.78 18.21 -20.63
C ALA A 63 -12.89 16.67 -20.53
N GLU A 64 -13.68 16.03 -21.39
CA GLU A 64 -13.80 14.57 -21.44
C GLU A 64 -12.46 13.93 -21.77
N LYS A 65 -11.75 14.44 -22.78
CA LYS A 65 -10.41 13.94 -23.16
C LYS A 65 -9.38 14.12 -22.06
N GLU A 66 -9.47 15.20 -21.27
CA GLU A 66 -8.60 15.41 -20.12
C GLU A 66 -8.95 14.44 -18.97
N ALA A 67 -10.24 14.25 -18.69
CA ALA A 67 -10.72 13.30 -17.70
C ALA A 67 -10.32 11.86 -18.04
N GLU A 68 -10.45 11.44 -19.30
CA GLU A 68 -10.02 10.14 -19.79
C GLU A 68 -8.51 9.94 -19.60
N ARG A 69 -7.70 10.94 -19.94
CA ARG A 69 -6.25 10.90 -19.71
C ARG A 69 -5.88 10.76 -18.25
N LEU A 70 -6.58 11.47 -17.37
CA LEU A 70 -6.38 11.37 -15.92
C LEU A 70 -6.81 10.00 -15.38
N ALA A 71 -7.93 9.46 -15.85
CA ALA A 71 -8.41 8.12 -15.46
C ALA A 71 -7.41 7.02 -15.88
N VAL A 72 -6.92 7.07 -17.12
CA VAL A 72 -5.90 6.13 -17.62
C VAL A 72 -4.58 6.25 -16.83
N ALA A 73 -4.16 7.47 -16.48
CA ALA A 73 -2.98 7.68 -15.65
C ALA A 73 -3.16 7.12 -14.23
N ALA A 74 -4.34 7.32 -13.63
CA ALA A 74 -4.67 6.80 -12.31
C ALA A 74 -4.74 5.27 -12.29
N GLU A 75 -5.32 4.65 -13.34
CA GLU A 75 -5.36 3.20 -13.49
C GLU A 75 -3.96 2.60 -13.59
N LYS A 76 -3.09 3.20 -14.43
CA LYS A 76 -1.70 2.77 -14.56
C LYS A 76 -0.91 2.92 -13.25
N GLU A 77 -1.18 3.97 -12.48
CA GLU A 77 -0.55 4.15 -11.16
C GLU A 77 -1.08 3.12 -10.16
N ALA A 78 -2.38 2.80 -10.18
CA ALA A 78 -2.95 1.75 -9.35
C ALA A 78 -2.38 0.36 -9.68
N GLU A 79 -2.22 0.05 -10.97
CA GLU A 79 -1.59 -1.20 -11.43
C GLU A 79 -0.13 -1.29 -10.93
N ARG A 80 0.64 -0.21 -11.06
CA ARG A 80 2.02 -0.16 -10.54
C ARG A 80 2.07 -0.35 -9.01
N GLN A 81 1.15 0.26 -8.27
CA GLN A 81 1.06 0.09 -6.82
C GLN A 81 0.72 -1.36 -6.45
N PHE A 82 -0.20 -1.98 -7.19
CA PHE A 82 -0.56 -3.38 -6.99
C PHE A 82 0.61 -4.33 -7.28
N GLU A 83 1.35 -4.11 -8.37
CA GLU A 83 2.56 -4.88 -8.69
C GLU A 83 3.64 -4.76 -7.61
N LEU A 84 3.83 -3.55 -7.07
CA LEU A 84 4.76 -3.32 -5.96
C LEU A 84 4.33 -4.04 -4.68
N GLU A 85 3.05 -3.99 -4.32
CA GLU A 85 2.54 -4.67 -3.13
C GLU A 85 2.60 -6.20 -3.31
N LYS A 86 2.28 -6.71 -4.50
CA LYS A 86 2.48 -8.13 -4.83
C LYS A 86 3.95 -8.53 -4.68
N SER A 87 4.87 -7.73 -5.23
CA SER A 87 6.32 -7.98 -5.10
C SER A 87 6.78 -7.91 -3.65
N ARG A 88 6.20 -7.01 -2.84
CA ARG A 88 6.48 -6.91 -1.40
C ARG A 88 6.01 -8.14 -0.65
N ILE A 89 4.80 -8.63 -0.94
CA ILE A 89 4.27 -9.87 -0.37
C ILE A 89 5.13 -11.05 -0.82
N GLU A 90 5.46 -11.19 -2.10
CA GLU A 90 6.33 -12.27 -2.60
C GLU A 90 7.74 -12.21 -2.01
N ALA A 91 8.31 -11.02 -1.78
CA ALA A 91 9.58 -10.87 -1.09
C ALA A 91 9.48 -11.17 0.41
N GLY A 92 8.35 -10.85 1.05
CA GLY A 92 8.05 -11.23 2.44
C GLY A 92 7.84 -12.74 2.59
N VAL A 93 7.09 -13.34 1.67
CA VAL A 93 6.86 -14.79 1.57
C VAL A 93 8.15 -15.51 1.20
N SER A 94 9.00 -14.95 0.34
CA SER A 94 10.31 -15.53 0.02
C SER A 94 11.27 -15.42 1.20
N ARG A 95 11.25 -14.33 1.99
CA ARG A 95 11.96 -14.31 3.28
C ARG A 95 11.44 -15.42 4.20
N ASN A 96 10.11 -15.57 4.30
CA ASN A 96 9.48 -16.60 5.11
C ASN A 96 9.74 -18.03 4.57
N MET A 97 9.87 -18.21 3.25
CA MET A 97 10.14 -19.50 2.60
C MET A 97 11.63 -19.82 2.53
N THR A 98 12.53 -18.84 2.51
CA THR A 98 13.97 -19.06 2.78
C THR A 98 14.20 -19.42 4.25
N HIS A 99 13.31 -19.00 5.16
CA HIS A 99 13.26 -19.55 6.52
C HIS A 99 12.62 -20.95 6.59
N ALA A 100 11.77 -21.34 5.64
CA ALA A 100 11.12 -22.66 5.64
C ALA A 100 11.89 -23.75 4.87
N ASN A 101 12.66 -23.39 3.83
CA ASN A 101 13.47 -24.32 3.02
C ASN A 101 14.97 -24.30 3.31
N SER A 102 15.44 -23.38 4.16
CA SER A 102 16.67 -23.63 4.90
C SER A 102 16.24 -24.44 6.12
N SER A 103 16.56 -25.74 6.12
CA SER A 103 16.58 -26.56 7.32
C SER A 103 17.56 -25.96 8.33
N GLN A 104 17.13 -24.90 8.99
CA GLN A 104 17.70 -24.32 10.18
C GLN A 104 16.52 -23.65 10.89
N GLU A 105 15.59 -24.46 11.38
CA GLU A 105 14.69 -24.08 12.45
C GLU A 105 15.52 -23.65 13.66
N VAL A 106 15.97 -22.40 13.71
CA VAL A 106 16.25 -21.69 14.95
C VAL A 106 15.96 -20.20 14.72
N THR A 107 14.67 -19.90 14.63
CA THR A 107 14.03 -18.66 15.06
C THR A 107 14.93 -17.44 15.29
N ASP A 108 14.75 -16.42 14.43
CA ASP A 108 14.79 -14.99 14.79
C ASP A 108 13.70 -14.64 15.84
N GLN A 109 13.61 -15.42 16.92
CA GLN A 109 13.06 -14.92 18.16
C GLN A 109 14.19 -14.10 18.75
N ALA A 110 13.97 -12.78 18.84
CA ALA A 110 14.79 -11.90 19.66
C ALA A 110 15.21 -12.68 20.91
N LYS A 111 16.50 -13.01 21.01
CA LYS A 111 17.07 -13.86 22.06
C LYS A 111 16.62 -13.28 23.39
N PHE A 112 15.56 -13.84 23.94
CA PHE A 112 15.02 -13.36 25.19
C PHE A 112 16.01 -13.81 26.24
N ASP A 113 16.76 -12.84 26.74
CA ASP A 113 17.83 -13.08 27.69
C ASP A 113 17.20 -13.44 29.03
N LEU A 114 16.83 -14.72 29.20
CA LEU A 114 16.21 -15.27 30.40
C LEU A 114 17.00 -14.95 31.66
N SER A 115 18.31 -14.73 31.53
CA SER A 115 19.19 -14.31 32.62
C SER A 115 18.80 -12.96 33.25
N ARG A 116 18.01 -12.14 32.55
CA ARG A 116 17.52 -10.84 33.05
C ARG A 116 16.24 -10.95 33.89
N ILE A 117 15.49 -12.04 33.72
CA ILE A 117 14.11 -12.15 34.25
C ILE A 117 13.98 -13.33 35.21
N LEU A 118 14.81 -14.35 35.04
CA LEU A 118 14.91 -15.46 35.97
C LEU A 118 16.17 -15.32 36.84
N PRO A 119 16.03 -15.49 38.16
CA PRO A 119 17.19 -15.69 39.01
C PRO A 119 17.96 -16.94 38.57
N LYS A 120 19.27 -16.94 38.77
CA LYS A 120 20.11 -18.13 38.50
C LYS A 120 19.71 -19.22 39.48
N PHE A 121 19.44 -20.41 38.96
CA PHE A 121 19.15 -21.57 39.80
C PHE A 121 20.40 -22.00 40.56
N ASN A 122 20.31 -22.07 41.89
CA ASN A 122 21.34 -22.62 42.75
C ASN A 122 20.92 -24.03 43.22
N PRO A 123 21.54 -25.11 42.70
CA PRO A 123 21.16 -26.47 43.05
C PRO A 123 21.40 -26.84 44.53
N LYS A 124 22.10 -26.01 45.31
CA LYS A 124 22.35 -26.26 46.75
C LYS A 124 21.34 -25.59 47.68
N GLU A 125 20.64 -24.57 47.19
CA GLU A 125 19.80 -23.69 48.03
C GLU A 125 18.38 -23.56 47.48
N ASP A 126 18.19 -23.70 46.16
CA ASP A 126 16.90 -23.51 45.50
C ASP A 126 16.17 -24.84 45.29
N GLU A 127 14.91 -24.88 45.70
CA GLU A 127 14.00 -25.99 45.39
C GLU A 127 13.63 -25.99 43.90
N ILE A 128 13.88 -27.09 43.21
CA ILE A 128 13.61 -27.23 41.77
C ILE A 128 12.13 -26.99 41.41
N GLY A 129 11.19 -27.43 42.26
CA GLY A 129 9.76 -27.21 42.04
C GLY A 129 9.35 -25.74 42.08
N LEU A 130 9.96 -24.97 42.98
CA LEU A 130 9.74 -23.52 43.08
C LEU A 130 10.32 -22.80 41.87
N TYR A 131 11.52 -23.21 41.43
CA TYR A 131 12.16 -22.67 40.23
C TYR A 131 11.31 -22.91 38.97
N LEU A 132 10.80 -24.12 38.76
CA LEU A 132 9.94 -24.44 37.62
C LEU A 132 8.62 -23.64 37.64
N THR A 133 8.03 -23.45 38.82
CA THR A 133 6.81 -22.63 38.96
C THR A 133 7.08 -21.17 38.60
N MET A 134 8.21 -20.61 39.02
CA MET A 134 8.61 -19.24 38.65
C MET A 134 8.91 -19.15 37.15
N PHE A 135 9.63 -20.12 36.60
CA PHE A 135 9.94 -20.25 35.19
C PHE A 135 8.67 -20.18 34.32
N GLU A 136 7.69 -21.06 34.55
CA GLU A 136 6.43 -21.08 33.82
C GLU A 136 5.65 -19.76 33.92
N ARG A 137 5.57 -19.17 35.13
CA ARG A 137 4.89 -17.89 35.33
C ARG A 137 5.54 -16.77 34.53
N GLN A 138 6.87 -16.73 34.46
CA GLN A 138 7.58 -15.72 33.68
C GLN A 138 7.34 -15.90 32.18
N LEU A 139 7.40 -17.13 31.65
CA LEU A 139 7.12 -17.39 30.23
C LEU A 139 5.69 -17.03 29.84
N LYS A 140 4.71 -17.34 30.70
CA LYS A 140 3.32 -16.89 30.54
C LYS A 140 3.20 -15.37 30.58
N PHE A 141 3.92 -14.71 31.49
CA PHE A 141 3.90 -13.25 31.62
C PHE A 141 4.44 -12.55 30.35
N VAL A 142 5.48 -13.10 29.73
CA VAL A 142 6.00 -12.59 28.46
C VAL A 142 5.40 -13.23 27.21
N ASN A 143 4.30 -13.98 27.38
CA ASN A 143 3.50 -14.57 26.30
C ASN A 143 4.32 -15.45 25.33
N ILE A 144 5.27 -16.22 25.87
CA ILE A 144 6.09 -17.17 25.09
C ILE A 144 5.28 -18.45 24.83
N PRO A 145 5.18 -18.94 23.58
CA PRO A 145 4.50 -20.19 23.26
C PRO A 145 5.08 -21.39 24.01
N GLU A 146 4.23 -22.28 24.52
CA GLU A 146 4.62 -23.52 25.25
C GLU A 146 5.59 -24.41 24.44
N THR A 147 5.46 -24.38 23.11
CA THR A 147 6.35 -25.09 22.18
C THR A 147 7.83 -24.70 22.34
N ASN A 148 8.09 -23.51 22.88
CA ASN A 148 9.44 -22.96 23.02
C ASN A 148 9.95 -23.02 24.46
N TRP A 149 9.18 -23.53 25.43
CA TRP A 149 9.59 -23.55 26.84
C TRP A 149 10.74 -24.51 27.12
N ILE A 150 10.78 -25.67 26.45
CA ILE A 150 11.79 -26.71 26.69
C ILE A 150 13.21 -26.23 26.34
N PRO A 151 13.49 -25.63 25.16
CA PRO A 151 14.80 -25.05 24.86
C PRO A 151 15.25 -23.99 25.88
N TYR A 152 14.32 -23.16 26.33
CA TYR A 152 14.57 -22.12 27.32
C TYR A 152 14.90 -22.68 28.71
N LEU A 153 14.23 -23.76 29.11
CA LEU A 153 14.46 -24.43 30.38
C LEU A 153 15.84 -25.10 30.40
N ILE A 154 16.20 -25.78 29.31
CA ILE A 154 17.51 -26.42 29.16
C ILE A 154 18.64 -25.38 29.20
N GLY A 155 18.41 -24.19 28.65
CA GLY A 155 19.39 -23.09 28.68
C GLY A 155 19.50 -22.39 30.05
N SER A 156 18.46 -22.45 30.88
CA SER A 156 18.44 -21.77 32.19
C SER A 156 18.92 -22.65 33.34
N LEU A 157 18.79 -23.97 33.18
CA LEU A 157 19.22 -24.95 34.19
C LEU A 157 20.72 -25.25 34.06
N PRO A 158 21.49 -25.15 35.16
CA PRO A 158 22.89 -25.55 35.18
C PRO A 158 23.06 -27.04 34.83
N SER A 159 24.14 -27.37 34.12
CA SER A 159 24.52 -28.75 33.79
C SER A 159 24.74 -29.62 35.04
N GLU A 160 24.91 -28.99 36.21
CA GLU A 160 25.07 -29.63 37.52
C GLU A 160 23.81 -30.38 38.02
N ILE A 161 22.62 -30.15 37.46
CA ILE A 161 21.42 -30.93 37.81
C ILE A 161 21.59 -32.41 37.47
N ASN A 162 22.28 -32.72 36.37
CA ASN A 162 22.63 -34.11 36.02
C ASN A 162 23.53 -34.75 37.09
N GLN A 163 24.35 -33.96 37.79
CA GLN A 163 25.19 -34.45 38.89
C GLN A 163 24.39 -34.67 40.19
N MET A 164 23.25 -33.99 40.38
CA MET A 164 22.37 -34.21 41.52
C MET A 164 21.52 -35.48 41.37
N ILE A 165 21.02 -35.80 40.17
CA ILE A 165 20.32 -37.10 39.94
C ILE A 165 21.26 -38.29 40.21
N VAL A 166 22.56 -38.11 39.95
CA VAL A 166 23.59 -39.11 40.26
C VAL A 166 23.95 -39.13 41.76
N LYS A 167 23.92 -37.98 42.45
CA LYS A 167 24.26 -37.87 43.88
C LYS A 167 23.11 -38.17 44.85
N GLU A 168 21.86 -37.89 44.47
CA GLU A 168 20.68 -38.25 45.26
C GLU A 168 20.59 -39.78 45.42
N ASN A 169 21.11 -40.53 44.45
CA ASN A 169 21.23 -41.99 44.50
C ASN A 169 22.42 -42.50 45.35
N GLU A 170 23.35 -41.62 45.77
CA GLU A 170 24.45 -41.99 46.68
C GLU A 170 24.18 -41.63 48.14
N GLU A 171 23.25 -40.70 48.43
CA GLU A 171 22.97 -40.26 49.79
C GLU A 171 21.93 -41.11 50.53
N ASP A 172 21.09 -41.87 49.80
CA ASP A 172 20.17 -42.88 50.37
C ASP A 172 20.81 -44.29 50.53
N SER A 173 22.09 -44.47 50.18
CA SER A 173 22.80 -45.75 50.32
C SER A 173 23.76 -45.81 51.52
N LYS A 174 23.57 -44.96 52.55
CA LYS A 174 24.36 -45.00 53.79
C LYS A 174 23.57 -45.01 55.10
N ASP A 175 22.29 -45.36 55.05
CA ASP A 175 21.55 -45.83 56.23
C ASP A 175 21.03 -47.25 55.97
N TYR A 176 21.94 -48.23 55.98
CA TYR A 176 21.67 -49.63 56.37
C TYR A 176 22.93 -50.28 56.94
#